data_AF-A0A7S3E1X2-F1
#
_entry.id   AF-A0A7S3E1X2-F1
#
_cell.length_a   1.000
_cell.length_b   1.000
_cell.length_c   1.000
_cell.angle_alpha   90.00
_cell.angle_beta   90.00
_cell.angle_gamma   90.00
#
_symmetry.space_group_name_H-M   'P 1'
#
loop_
_entity.id
_entity.type
_entity.pdbx_description
1 polymer ?
#
loop_
_entity_poly.entity_id
_entity_poly.type
_entity_poly.pdbx_seq_one_letter_code
_entity_poly.pdbx_strand_id
1 'polypeptide(L)'
;FKKKKKKPWIWRKLMHRVLLLSAVMAITGTAASAQVLVIGGGLARECYDLVKSGNYSFRGADQTCTLALQEETMTRPNRAATHVNRGVLRMREGDYDKALRDYSAAIDIQPEMGAAYLNKGAAHIYQRDFPEALETLDRAIALESADIFAAYYNRGIARENTGDVTGAYYDFQKALELKPGWELAERQLDRFNVQPQ
;
A
#
# COMPACT_ATOMS: atom_id res chain seq x y z
N PHE A 1 -4.08 47.51 12.14
CA PHE A 1 -4.83 46.27 11.83
C PHE A 1 -3.87 45.08 11.80
N LYS A 2 -4.32 43.97 12.38
CA LYS A 2 -3.65 42.72 12.80
C LYS A 2 -2.34 42.28 12.10
N LYS A 3 -1.29 42.11 12.92
CA LYS A 3 -0.09 41.29 12.66
C LYS A 3 -0.48 39.79 12.61
N LYS A 4 -0.21 39.08 11.51
CA LYS A 4 -0.12 37.60 11.50
C LYS A 4 1.35 37.21 11.56
N LYS A 5 1.84 36.92 12.78
CA LYS A 5 3.16 36.29 12.97
C LYS A 5 3.06 34.83 12.55
N LYS A 6 3.75 34.44 11.47
CA LYS A 6 4.04 33.03 11.16
C LYS A 6 4.86 32.46 12.32
N LYS A 7 4.37 31.40 12.97
CA LYS A 7 5.15 30.66 13.98
C LYS A 7 5.97 29.58 13.27
N PRO A 8 7.27 29.45 13.56
CA PRO A 8 8.11 28.41 12.99
C PRO A 8 7.82 27.05 13.65
N TRP A 9 7.79 26.00 12.82
CA TRP A 9 7.55 24.61 13.22
C TRP A 9 8.85 24.04 13.80
N ILE A 10 8.95 23.97 15.14
CA ILE A 10 10.13 23.45 15.86
C ILE A 10 9.65 22.30 16.75
N TRP A 11 10.15 21.10 16.46
CA TRP A 11 9.91 19.88 17.23
C TRP A 11 10.59 19.98 18.60
N ARG A 12 9.78 20.04 19.66
CA ARG A 12 10.19 19.52 20.96
C ARG A 12 9.60 18.12 21.08
N LYS A 13 10.42 17.13 21.47
CA LYS A 13 9.97 15.81 21.93
C LYS A 13 9.10 16.00 23.17
N LEU A 14 7.85 16.38 22.99
CA LEU A 14 6.84 16.29 24.02
C LEU A 14 6.16 14.94 23.76
N MET A 15 6.29 13.99 24.68
CA MET A 15 5.57 12.73 24.58
C MET A 15 4.08 13.05 24.71
N HIS A 16 3.34 12.99 23.61
CA HIS A 16 1.90 13.20 23.62
C HIS A 16 1.21 11.87 23.91
N ARG A 17 0.18 11.86 24.77
CA ARG A 17 -0.70 10.71 24.91
C ARG A 17 -1.73 10.77 23.78
N VAL A 18 -1.69 9.78 22.89
CA VAL A 18 -2.66 9.62 21.82
C VAL A 18 -3.83 8.79 22.36
N LEU A 19 -5.03 9.38 22.42
CA LEU A 19 -6.25 8.72 22.90
C LEU A 19 -7.30 8.78 21.78
N LEU A 20 -7.97 7.65 21.51
CA LEU A 20 -9.13 7.60 20.61
C LEU A 20 -10.37 8.11 21.35
N LEU A 21 -11.16 8.98 20.72
CA LEU A 21 -12.51 9.32 21.19
C LEU A 21 -13.46 8.17 20.81
N SER A 22 -13.97 7.48 21.83
CA SER A 22 -15.24 6.74 21.89
C SER A 22 -15.71 5.94 20.67
N ALA A 23 -15.94 4.65 20.94
CA ALA A 23 -16.62 3.63 20.16
C ALA A 23 -15.73 2.86 19.19
N VAL A 24 -15.73 1.54 19.41
CA VAL A 24 -15.33 0.49 18.49
C VAL A 24 -15.85 0.81 17.09
N MET A 25 -15.03 1.45 16.26
CA MET A 25 -15.27 1.54 14.82
C MET A 25 -14.30 0.57 14.15
N ALA A 26 -14.85 -0.57 13.74
CA ALA A 26 -14.20 -1.44 12.80
C ALA A 26 -13.86 -0.64 11.54
N ILE A 27 -12.56 -0.61 11.21
CA ILE A 27 -11.90 -0.35 9.92
C ILE A 27 -12.72 0.43 8.88
N THR A 28 -12.33 1.68 8.62
CA THR A 28 -12.80 2.47 7.46
C THR A 28 -11.67 2.90 6.53
N GLY A 29 -10.51 2.22 6.55
CA GLY A 29 -9.39 2.49 5.65
C GLY A 29 -9.35 1.50 4.47
N THR A 30 -9.35 2.00 3.24
CA THR A 30 -9.06 1.19 2.05
C THR A 30 -7.55 1.05 1.90
N ALA A 31 -7.03 -0.18 1.85
CA ALA A 31 -5.60 -0.38 1.66
C ALA A 31 -5.12 0.21 0.32
N ALA A 32 -3.91 0.77 0.31
CA ALA A 32 -3.29 1.33 -0.87
C ALA A 32 -2.44 0.28 -1.61
N SER A 33 -2.43 0.33 -2.94
CA SER A 33 -1.69 -0.60 -3.82
C SER A 33 -0.70 0.14 -4.71
N ALA A 34 0.35 -0.55 -5.17
CA ALA A 34 1.34 -0.06 -6.12
C ALA A 34 1.31 -0.85 -7.44
N GLN A 35 1.37 -0.15 -8.57
CA GLN A 35 1.57 -0.79 -9.89
C GLN A 35 3.05 -0.75 -10.26
N VAL A 36 3.52 -1.71 -11.08
CA VAL A 36 4.95 -1.83 -11.41
C VAL A 36 5.16 -1.65 -12.91
N LEU A 37 6.01 -0.71 -13.29
CA LEU A 37 6.33 -0.44 -14.69
C LEU A 37 6.95 -1.67 -15.37
N VAL A 38 6.38 -2.06 -16.50
CA VAL A 38 7.00 -2.98 -17.45
C VAL A 38 7.69 -2.16 -18.55
N ILE A 39 8.97 -2.44 -18.77
CA ILE A 39 9.80 -1.78 -19.79
C ILE A 39 9.76 -2.61 -21.08
N GLY A 40 9.45 -1.96 -22.20
CA GLY A 40 9.33 -2.61 -23.51
C GLY A 40 7.90 -2.55 -24.07
N GLY A 41 7.58 -3.45 -25.01
CA GLY A 41 6.26 -3.61 -25.63
C GLY A 41 5.60 -4.94 -25.24
N GLY A 42 4.67 -5.42 -26.07
CA GLY A 42 4.03 -6.73 -25.90
C GLY A 42 2.87 -6.76 -24.89
N LEU A 43 2.39 -7.97 -24.60
CA LEU A 43 1.24 -8.18 -23.73
C LEU A 43 1.57 -7.83 -22.27
N ALA A 44 2.82 -8.01 -21.86
CA ALA A 44 3.28 -7.59 -20.54
C ALA A 44 3.16 -6.07 -20.35
N ARG A 45 3.47 -5.29 -21.40
CA ARG A 45 3.29 -3.84 -21.40
C ARG A 45 1.82 -3.45 -21.41
N GLU A 46 1.02 -4.10 -22.25
CA GLU A 46 -0.43 -3.88 -22.33
C GLU A 46 -1.12 -4.17 -20.99
N CYS A 47 -0.75 -5.27 -20.33
CA CYS A 47 -1.20 -5.61 -18.99
C CYS A 47 -0.97 -4.45 -18.00
N TYR A 48 0.26 -3.90 -17.97
CA TYR A 48 0.56 -2.73 -17.14
C TYR A 48 -0.29 -1.50 -17.51
N ASP A 49 -0.47 -1.22 -18.79
CA ASP A 49 -1.23 -0.05 -19.25
C ASP A 49 -2.73 -0.15 -18.91
N LEU A 50 -3.30 -1.36 -18.95
CA LEU A 50 -4.66 -1.63 -18.47
C LEU A 50 -4.77 -1.38 -16.95
N VAL A 51 -3.85 -1.91 -16.15
CA VAL A 51 -3.84 -1.68 -14.70
C VAL A 51 -3.74 -0.18 -14.38
N LYS A 52 -2.87 0.52 -15.11
CA LYS A 52 -2.64 1.96 -14.95
C LYS A 52 -3.86 2.79 -15.33
N SER A 53 -4.53 2.45 -16.43
CA SER A 53 -5.67 3.23 -16.91
C SER A 53 -6.90 3.06 -16.03
N GLY A 54 -7.07 1.89 -15.41
CA GLY A 54 -8.28 1.56 -14.64
C GLY A 54 -9.53 1.37 -15.51
N ASN A 55 -9.42 1.57 -16.82
CA ASN A 55 -10.52 1.46 -17.77
C ASN A 55 -10.37 0.16 -18.57
N TYR A 56 -10.93 -0.93 -18.04
CA TYR A 56 -10.83 -2.25 -18.63
C TYR A 56 -12.03 -3.13 -18.23
N SER A 57 -12.29 -4.17 -19.03
CA SER A 57 -13.05 -5.33 -18.57
C SER A 57 -12.12 -6.26 -17.80
N PHE A 58 -12.51 -6.65 -16.58
CA PHE A 58 -11.69 -7.53 -15.74
C PHE A 58 -11.25 -8.79 -16.48
N ARG A 59 -12.18 -9.48 -17.14
CA ARG A 59 -11.89 -10.71 -17.89
C ARG A 59 -10.83 -10.48 -18.97
N GLY A 60 -10.94 -9.39 -19.71
CA GLY A 60 -9.98 -9.04 -20.76
C GLY A 60 -8.60 -8.76 -20.19
N ALA A 61 -8.52 -7.92 -19.15
CA ALA A 61 -7.24 -7.55 -18.55
C ALA A 61 -6.55 -8.73 -17.85
N ASP A 62 -7.29 -9.56 -17.10
CA ASP A 62 -6.74 -10.78 -16.48
C ASP A 62 -6.22 -11.75 -17.54
N GLN A 63 -6.93 -11.89 -18.67
CA GLN A 63 -6.50 -12.73 -19.79
C GLN A 63 -5.25 -12.17 -20.47
N THR A 64 -5.17 -10.86 -20.75
CA THR A 64 -3.99 -10.22 -21.34
C THR A 64 -2.75 -10.47 -20.47
N CYS A 65 -2.85 -10.23 -19.16
CA CYS A 65 -1.74 -10.49 -18.24
C CYS A 65 -1.38 -11.98 -18.15
N THR A 66 -2.38 -12.87 -18.23
CA THR A 66 -2.14 -14.32 -18.19
C THR A 66 -1.43 -14.82 -19.44
N LEU A 67 -1.86 -14.37 -20.62
CA LEU A 67 -1.19 -14.70 -21.89
C LEU A 67 0.24 -14.14 -21.93
N ALA A 68 0.46 -12.92 -21.42
CA ALA A 68 1.81 -12.38 -21.27
C ALA A 68 2.71 -13.33 -20.46
N LEU A 69 2.24 -13.81 -19.31
CA LEU A 69 3.04 -14.69 -18.44
C LEU A 69 3.29 -16.07 -19.05
N GLN A 70 2.38 -16.58 -19.88
CA GLN A 70 2.47 -17.92 -20.47
C GLN A 70 3.27 -17.95 -21.77
N GLU A 71 3.01 -16.99 -22.65
CA GLU A 71 3.46 -17.05 -24.04
C GLU A 71 4.63 -16.10 -24.34
N GLU A 72 4.77 -15.01 -23.58
CA GLU A 72 5.76 -13.97 -23.88
C GLU A 72 7.11 -14.27 -23.21
N THR A 73 8.18 -14.17 -24.01
CA THR A 73 9.55 -14.19 -23.49
C THR A 73 9.87 -12.82 -22.93
N MET A 74 10.18 -12.77 -21.63
CA MET A 74 10.49 -11.53 -20.92
C MET A 74 11.60 -11.73 -19.88
N THR A 75 12.26 -10.62 -19.53
CA THR A 75 13.28 -10.61 -18.49
C THR A 75 12.67 -10.97 -17.12
N ARG A 76 13.50 -11.44 -16.18
CA ARG A 76 13.06 -11.74 -14.81
C ARG A 76 12.32 -10.56 -14.14
N PRO A 77 12.83 -9.30 -14.20
CA PRO A 77 12.12 -8.16 -13.62
C PRO A 77 10.77 -7.89 -14.28
N ASN A 78 10.67 -7.98 -15.61
CA ASN A 78 9.39 -7.80 -16.29
C ASN A 78 8.40 -8.90 -15.91
N ARG A 79 8.84 -10.15 -15.77
CA ARG A 79 7.98 -11.25 -15.32
C ARG A 79 7.43 -11.02 -13.92
N ALA A 80 8.28 -10.62 -12.97
CA ALA A 80 7.84 -10.28 -11.63
C ALA A 80 6.87 -9.08 -11.63
N ALA A 81 7.16 -8.04 -12.42
CA ALA A 81 6.27 -6.88 -12.58
C ALA A 81 4.91 -7.27 -13.18
N THR A 82 4.86 -8.15 -14.17
CA THR A 82 3.60 -8.64 -14.77
C THR A 82 2.78 -9.44 -13.76
N HIS A 83 3.42 -10.26 -12.92
CA HIS A 83 2.73 -10.91 -11.80
C HIS A 83 2.13 -9.88 -10.84
N VAL A 84 2.89 -8.86 -10.41
CA VAL A 84 2.36 -7.79 -9.54
C VAL A 84 1.17 -7.09 -10.20
N ASN A 85 1.27 -6.71 -11.47
CA ASN A 85 0.20 -6.03 -12.18
C ASN A 85 -1.07 -6.90 -12.30
N ARG A 86 -0.94 -8.19 -12.63
CA ARG A 86 -2.09 -9.12 -12.62
C ARG A 86 -2.70 -9.26 -11.21
N GLY A 87 -1.84 -9.32 -10.20
CA GLY A 87 -2.26 -9.35 -8.80
C GLY A 87 -3.09 -8.11 -8.43
N VAL A 88 -2.68 -6.92 -8.88
CA VAL A 88 -3.43 -5.67 -8.65
C VAL A 88 -4.81 -5.71 -9.30
N LEU A 89 -4.94 -6.25 -10.53
CA LEU A 89 -6.25 -6.44 -11.18
C LEU A 89 -7.17 -7.33 -10.34
N ARG A 90 -6.64 -8.47 -9.87
CA ARG A 90 -7.38 -9.44 -9.06
C ARG A 90 -7.75 -8.88 -7.69
N MET A 91 -6.87 -8.08 -7.09
CA MET A 91 -7.14 -7.37 -5.84
C MET A 91 -8.30 -6.38 -5.99
N ARG A 92 -8.36 -5.63 -7.10
CA ARG A 92 -9.46 -4.69 -7.40
C ARG A 92 -10.80 -5.40 -7.64
N GLU A 93 -10.77 -6.62 -8.15
CA GLU A 93 -11.96 -7.48 -8.31
C GLU A 93 -12.37 -8.19 -6.99
N GLY A 94 -11.53 -8.11 -5.94
CA GLY A 94 -11.77 -8.79 -4.67
C GLY A 94 -11.31 -10.25 -4.60
N ASP A 95 -10.62 -10.75 -5.63
CA ASP A 95 -10.02 -12.09 -5.64
C ASP A 95 -8.64 -12.06 -4.96
N TYR A 96 -8.66 -11.89 -3.63
CA TYR A 96 -7.46 -11.71 -2.81
C TYR A 96 -6.55 -12.95 -2.84
N ASP A 97 -7.12 -14.15 -2.92
CA ASP A 97 -6.35 -15.40 -2.95
C ASP A 97 -5.52 -15.52 -4.23
N LYS A 98 -6.09 -15.19 -5.41
CA LYS A 98 -5.30 -15.16 -6.64
C LYS A 98 -4.29 -14.03 -6.63
N ALA A 99 -4.63 -12.87 -6.07
CA ALA A 99 -3.70 -11.75 -5.93
C ALA A 99 -2.48 -12.14 -5.08
N LEU A 100 -2.68 -12.79 -3.92
CA LEU A 100 -1.62 -13.28 -3.05
C LEU A 100 -0.70 -14.29 -3.74
N ARG A 101 -1.25 -15.20 -4.57
CA ARG A 101 -0.46 -16.11 -5.38
C ARG A 101 0.42 -15.37 -6.39
N ASP A 102 -0.12 -14.36 -7.05
CA ASP A 102 0.64 -13.53 -7.99
C ASP A 102 1.75 -12.74 -7.29
N TYR A 103 1.48 -12.12 -6.15
CA TYR A 103 2.51 -11.40 -5.40
C TYR A 103 3.60 -12.34 -4.87
N SER A 104 3.24 -13.53 -4.42
CA SER A 104 4.21 -14.54 -3.99
C SER A 104 5.07 -15.01 -5.16
N ALA A 105 4.49 -15.26 -6.34
CA ALA A 105 5.26 -15.58 -7.54
C ALA A 105 6.22 -14.43 -7.96
N ALA A 106 5.79 -13.17 -7.81
CA ALA A 106 6.68 -12.03 -8.06
C ALA A 106 7.87 -11.99 -7.08
N ILE A 107 7.62 -12.26 -5.79
CA ILE A 107 8.65 -12.34 -4.76
C ILE A 107 9.62 -13.49 -5.04
N ASP A 108 9.12 -14.66 -5.44
CA ASP A 108 9.97 -15.82 -5.78
C ASP A 108 10.92 -15.50 -6.95
N ILE A 109 10.44 -14.73 -7.93
CA ILE A 109 11.25 -14.31 -9.09
C ILE A 109 12.23 -13.19 -8.71
N GLN A 110 11.78 -12.22 -7.92
CA GLN A 110 12.55 -11.05 -7.51
C GLN A 110 12.34 -10.73 -6.02
N PRO A 111 13.12 -11.36 -5.11
CA PRO A 111 12.92 -11.26 -3.66
C PRO A 111 13.09 -9.86 -3.06
N GLU A 112 13.73 -8.94 -3.78
CA GLU A 112 13.96 -7.56 -3.37
C GLU A 112 12.94 -6.58 -4.00
N MET A 113 11.86 -7.08 -4.61
CA MET A 113 10.82 -6.23 -5.19
C MET A 113 9.88 -5.70 -4.09
N GLY A 114 10.21 -4.55 -3.49
CA GLY A 114 9.41 -3.92 -2.43
C GLY A 114 7.93 -3.72 -2.78
N ALA A 115 7.60 -3.45 -4.06
CA ALA A 115 6.22 -3.31 -4.53
C ALA A 115 5.40 -4.61 -4.40
N ALA A 116 6.02 -5.78 -4.55
CA ALA A 116 5.32 -7.06 -4.37
C ALA A 116 4.94 -7.28 -2.91
N TYR A 117 5.83 -6.97 -1.97
CA TYR A 117 5.52 -7.01 -0.53
C TYR A 117 4.46 -5.98 -0.14
N LEU A 118 4.54 -4.74 -0.65
CA LEU A 118 3.52 -3.72 -0.40
C LEU A 118 2.12 -4.22 -0.77
N ASN A 119 1.97 -4.77 -1.97
CA ASN A 119 0.67 -5.26 -2.44
C ASN A 119 0.22 -6.55 -1.73
N LYS A 120 1.16 -7.44 -1.39
CA LYS A 120 0.86 -8.63 -0.58
C LYS A 120 0.35 -8.24 0.81
N GLY A 121 0.99 -7.29 1.47
CA GLY A 121 0.54 -6.74 2.75
C GLY A 121 -0.83 -6.06 2.65
N ALA A 122 -1.09 -5.34 1.56
CA ALA A 122 -2.42 -4.78 1.29
C ALA A 122 -3.49 -5.87 1.15
N ALA A 123 -3.19 -6.98 0.47
CA ALA A 123 -4.12 -8.10 0.35
C ALA A 123 -4.42 -8.78 1.70
N HIS A 124 -3.41 -8.96 2.56
CA HIS A 124 -3.62 -9.46 3.93
C HIS A 124 -4.51 -8.52 4.76
N ILE A 125 -4.40 -7.19 4.61
CA ILE A 125 -5.33 -6.23 5.25
C ILE A 125 -6.79 -6.51 4.83
N TYR A 126 -7.05 -6.73 3.54
CA TYR A 126 -8.39 -7.04 3.05
C TYR A 126 -8.92 -8.39 3.58
N GLN A 127 -8.03 -9.36 3.79
CA GLN A 127 -8.37 -10.63 4.43
C GLN A 127 -8.46 -10.54 5.97
N ARG A 128 -8.18 -9.36 6.55
CA ARG A 128 -8.10 -9.11 8.00
C ARG A 128 -7.01 -9.93 8.70
N ASP A 129 -5.99 -10.31 7.93
CA ASP A 129 -4.84 -11.07 8.37
C ASP A 129 -3.72 -10.12 8.80
N PHE A 130 -3.98 -9.38 9.88
CA PHE A 130 -3.13 -8.26 10.29
C PHE A 130 -1.71 -8.64 10.71
N PRO A 131 -1.44 -9.77 11.39
CA PRO A 131 -0.07 -10.15 11.74
C PRO A 131 0.81 -10.35 10.49
N GLU A 132 0.29 -11.05 9.48
CA GLU A 132 0.94 -11.32 8.21
C GLU A 132 1.09 -10.02 7.39
N ALA A 133 0.10 -9.14 7.46
CA ALA A 133 0.21 -7.80 6.87
C ALA A 133 1.36 -7.00 7.50
N LEU A 134 1.51 -7.01 8.83
CA LEU A 134 2.59 -6.30 9.53
C LEU A 134 3.97 -6.79 9.08
N GLU A 135 4.22 -8.10 9.11
CA GLU A 135 5.50 -8.69 8.68
C GLU A 135 5.82 -8.33 7.22
N THR A 136 4.82 -8.48 6.35
CA THR A 136 4.99 -8.21 4.92
C THR A 136 5.26 -6.73 4.65
N LEU A 137 4.57 -5.82 5.35
CA LEU A 137 4.72 -4.38 5.19
C LEU A 137 6.03 -3.86 5.79
N ASP A 138 6.52 -4.46 6.88
CA ASP A 138 7.86 -4.19 7.40
C ASP A 138 8.92 -4.52 6.37
N ARG A 139 8.77 -5.64 5.65
CA ARG A 139 9.66 -5.99 4.54
C ARG A 139 9.55 -4.99 3.38
N ALA A 140 8.35 -4.55 3.03
CA ALA A 140 8.15 -3.53 1.98
C ALA A 140 8.83 -2.19 2.32
N ILE A 141 8.80 -1.79 3.59
CA ILE A 141 9.47 -0.58 4.10
C ILE A 141 10.99 -0.76 4.09
N ALA A 142 11.48 -1.91 4.56
CA ALA A 142 12.92 -2.21 4.57
C ALA A 142 13.54 -2.26 3.17
N LEU A 143 12.76 -2.64 2.16
CA LEU A 143 13.14 -2.66 0.75
C LEU A 143 12.93 -1.33 0.02
N GLU A 144 12.51 -0.28 0.73
CA GLU A 144 12.23 1.04 0.15
C GLU A 144 11.30 0.97 -1.08
N SER A 145 10.15 0.32 -0.93
CA SER A 145 9.14 0.25 -2.01
C SER A 145 8.89 1.61 -2.65
N ALA A 146 8.72 1.65 -3.98
CA ALA A 146 8.55 2.91 -4.72
C ALA A 146 7.40 3.78 -4.16
N ASP A 147 6.33 3.15 -3.67
CA ASP A 147 5.22 3.80 -2.97
C ASP A 147 5.34 3.64 -1.44
N ILE A 148 6.50 3.97 -0.87
CA ILE A 148 6.80 3.78 0.56
C ILE A 148 5.77 4.45 1.49
N PHE A 149 5.18 5.58 1.08
CA PHE A 149 4.10 6.24 1.84
C PHE A 149 2.88 5.33 2.01
N ALA A 150 2.55 4.51 1.01
CA ALA A 150 1.45 3.55 1.06
C ALA A 150 1.78 2.38 1.99
N ALA A 151 3.05 1.96 2.07
CA ALA A 151 3.49 0.92 3.00
C ALA A 151 3.31 1.35 4.46
N TYR A 152 3.73 2.57 4.80
CA TYR A 152 3.47 3.14 6.13
C TYR A 152 1.97 3.22 6.44
N TYR A 153 1.16 3.73 5.51
CA TYR A 153 -0.28 3.82 5.72
C TYR A 153 -0.95 2.45 5.95
N ASN A 154 -0.64 1.46 5.11
CA ASN A 154 -1.15 0.11 5.27
C ASN A 154 -0.70 -0.49 6.61
N ARG A 155 0.55 -0.26 7.02
CA ARG A 155 1.04 -0.76 8.31
C ARG A 155 0.33 -0.09 9.47
N GLY A 156 0.00 1.21 9.34
CA GLY A 156 -0.83 1.93 10.29
C GLY A 156 -2.21 1.30 10.47
N ILE A 157 -2.87 0.90 9.37
CA ILE A 157 -4.15 0.15 9.44
C ILE A 157 -3.97 -1.15 10.20
N ALA A 158 -2.93 -1.93 9.88
CA ALA A 158 -2.69 -3.22 10.53
C ALA A 158 -2.40 -3.04 12.04
N ARG A 159 -1.55 -2.06 12.41
CA ARG A 159 -1.22 -1.74 13.81
C ARG A 159 -2.44 -1.32 14.62
N GLU A 160 -3.32 -0.49 14.07
CA GLU A 160 -4.56 -0.09 14.74
C GLU A 160 -5.42 -1.33 15.05
N ASN A 161 -5.53 -2.25 14.10
CA ASN A 161 -6.32 -3.48 14.24
C ASN A 161 -5.70 -4.54 15.17
N THR A 162 -4.39 -4.47 15.41
CA THR A 162 -3.72 -5.28 16.43
C THR A 162 -3.59 -4.56 17.78
N GLY A 163 -4.17 -3.37 17.93
CA GLY A 163 -4.20 -2.60 19.18
C GLY A 163 -3.03 -1.64 19.40
N ASP A 164 -2.06 -1.57 18.47
CA ASP A 164 -0.98 -0.57 18.49
C ASP A 164 -1.43 0.76 17.87
N VAL A 165 -2.34 1.43 18.57
CA VAL A 165 -2.92 2.72 18.14
C VAL A 165 -1.85 3.82 18.05
N THR A 166 -0.85 3.78 18.93
CA THR A 166 0.22 4.79 18.94
C THR A 166 1.16 4.60 17.75
N GLY A 167 1.56 3.36 17.45
CA GLY A 167 2.32 3.05 16.25
C GLY A 167 1.56 3.38 14.97
N ALA A 168 0.24 3.15 14.93
CA ALA A 168 -0.61 3.53 13.82
C ALA A 168 -0.62 5.04 13.55
N TYR A 169 -0.75 5.86 14.60
CA TYR A 169 -0.68 7.32 14.50
C TYR A 169 0.62 7.79 13.83
N TYR A 170 1.77 7.27 14.30
CA TYR A 170 3.07 7.65 13.73
C TYR A 170 3.25 7.16 12.30
N ASP A 171 2.72 6.00 11.95
CA ASP A 171 2.74 5.50 10.57
C ASP A 171 1.89 6.37 9.63
N PHE A 172 0.69 6.80 10.06
CA PHE A 172 -0.12 7.73 9.28
C PHE A 172 0.54 9.10 9.14
N GLN A 173 1.16 9.61 10.20
CA GLN A 173 1.98 10.83 10.10
C GLN A 173 3.11 10.64 9.10
N LYS A 174 3.81 9.50 9.15
CA LYS A 174 4.94 9.26 8.25
C LYS A 174 4.49 9.18 6.79
N ALA A 175 3.35 8.53 6.53
CA ALA A 175 2.75 8.50 5.21
C ALA A 175 2.45 9.92 4.68
N LEU A 176 1.90 10.80 5.51
CA LEU A 176 1.61 12.20 5.14
C LEU A 176 2.86 13.06 4.99
N GLU A 177 3.92 12.81 5.76
CA GLU A 177 5.24 13.44 5.56
C GLU A 177 5.82 13.09 4.19
N LEU A 178 5.72 11.82 3.79
CA LEU A 178 6.25 11.31 2.52
C LEU A 178 5.38 11.72 1.32
N LYS A 179 4.08 11.87 1.52
CA LYS A 179 3.13 12.34 0.51
C LYS A 179 2.18 13.40 1.09
N PRO A 180 2.61 14.67 1.14
CA PRO A 180 1.78 15.75 1.64
C PRO A 180 0.47 15.89 0.85
N GLY A 181 -0.64 16.14 1.55
CA GLY A 181 -1.97 16.28 0.93
C GLY A 181 -2.64 14.96 0.56
N TRP A 182 -2.12 13.82 1.04
CA TRP A 182 -2.77 12.54 0.78
C TRP A 182 -3.97 12.32 1.69
N GLU A 183 -5.16 12.60 1.14
CA GLU A 183 -6.45 12.58 1.85
C GLU A 183 -6.71 11.31 2.67
N LEU A 184 -6.22 10.14 2.22
CA LEU A 184 -6.39 8.89 2.96
C LEU A 184 -5.67 8.93 4.32
N ALA A 185 -4.44 9.45 4.38
CA ALA A 185 -3.69 9.57 5.61
C ALA A 185 -4.24 10.71 6.50
N GLU A 186 -4.63 11.84 5.90
CA GLU A 186 -5.26 12.96 6.62
C GLU A 186 -6.54 12.53 7.35
N ARG A 187 -7.44 11.83 6.65
CA ARG A 187 -8.67 11.28 7.25
C ARG A 187 -8.42 10.34 8.43
N GLN A 188 -7.34 9.56 8.38
CA GLN A 188 -6.98 8.71 9.52
C GLN A 188 -6.52 9.56 10.70
N LEU A 189 -5.64 10.54 10.47
CA LEU A 189 -5.11 11.41 11.52
C LEU A 189 -6.18 12.27 12.21
N ASP A 190 -7.20 12.73 11.48
CA ASP A 190 -8.30 13.53 12.03
C ASP A 190 -9.10 12.80 13.12
N ARG A 191 -9.04 11.46 13.15
CA ARG A 191 -9.70 10.62 14.16
C ARG A 191 -8.94 10.59 15.49
N PHE A 192 -7.66 10.95 15.51
CA PHE A 192 -6.83 10.88 16.71
C PHE A 192 -6.91 12.16 17.52
N ASN A 193 -7.12 12.04 18.84
CA ASN A 193 -6.94 13.17 19.75
C ASN A 193 -5.54 13.10 20.37
N VAL A 194 -4.81 14.20 20.25
CA VAL A 194 -3.43 14.31 20.74
C VAL A 194 -3.42 15.27 21.91
N GLN A 195 -3.34 14.75 23.13
CA GLN A 195 -3.28 15.59 24.32
C GLN A 195 -1.83 16.02 24.59
N PRO A 196 -1.55 17.33 24.71
CA PRO A 196 -0.28 17.77 25.26
C PRO A 196 -0.20 17.33 26.72
N GLN A 197 0.91 16.66 27.09
CA GLN A 197 1.27 16.41 28.48
C GLN A 197 1.75 17.71 29.14
#